data_AF-A0A1H3WAL3-F1
#
_entry.id   AF-A0A1H3WAL3-F1
#
_cell.length_a   1.000
_cell.length_b   1.000
_cell.length_c   1.000
_cell.angle_alpha   90.00
_cell.angle_beta   90.00
_cell.angle_gamma   90.00
#
_symmetry.space_group_name_H-M   'P 1'
#
loop_
_entity.id
_entity.type
_entity.pdbx_description
1 polymer ?
#
loop_
_entity_poly.entity_id
_entity_poly.type
_entity_poly.pdbx_seq_one_letter_code
_entity_poly.pdbx_strand_id
1 'polypeptide(L)'
;MTFYQRLERKFGKYAIPDLMKYICVIYVVGYIIMMFNPYYYDYWLALDPDKILHGQIWRIITFLFFPPSFQPIWMVIAVFVYYSLGTTLERMWGTVKYNFFYFSGVLLLVVASLLFYIVTGVSMRLYPTYMTFSIFLAYALTFPDSVFYLYFFIPIKAQWLAIAEVVLYLYMFISAPFLSSTQVEIAVSLLNVALFFFLTNQKQKKSNVFHINDFR
;
A
#
# COMPACT_ATOMS: atom_id res chain seq x y z
N MET A 1 3.09 -13.03 -23.30
CA MET A 1 2.49 -12.98 -21.95
C MET A 1 2.91 -11.69 -21.25
N THR A 2 1.98 -10.97 -20.62
CA THR A 2 2.30 -9.80 -19.78
C THR A 2 2.97 -10.23 -18.47
N PHE A 3 3.51 -9.28 -17.70
CA PHE A 3 4.05 -9.57 -16.36
C PHE A 3 3.00 -10.22 -15.46
N TYR A 4 1.80 -9.65 -15.38
CA TYR A 4 0.73 -10.17 -14.54
C TYR A 4 0.22 -11.54 -14.97
N GLN A 5 0.17 -11.86 -16.27
CA GLN A 5 -0.17 -13.21 -16.72
C GLN A 5 0.84 -14.26 -16.23
N ARG A 6 2.13 -13.92 -16.20
CA ARG A 6 3.17 -14.80 -15.64
C ARG A 6 3.01 -14.95 -14.13
N LEU A 7 2.69 -13.85 -13.44
CA LEU A 7 2.48 -13.82 -12.00
C LEU A 7 1.25 -14.63 -11.61
N GLU A 8 0.13 -14.46 -12.33
CA GLU A 8 -1.11 -15.22 -12.16
C GLU A 8 -0.90 -16.72 -12.42
N ARG A 9 -0.18 -17.09 -13.48
CA ARG A 9 0.14 -18.50 -13.75
C ARG A 9 0.97 -19.14 -12.63
N LYS A 10 1.88 -18.39 -12.01
CA LYS A 10 2.82 -18.92 -11.00
C LYS A 10 2.27 -18.85 -9.58
N PHE A 11 1.55 -17.77 -9.25
CA PHE A 11 1.13 -17.41 -7.90
C PHE A 11 -0.38 -17.30 -7.74
N GLY A 12 -1.19 -17.56 -8.77
CA GLY A 12 -2.65 -17.49 -8.69
C GLY A 12 -3.24 -18.28 -7.53
N LYS A 13 -2.70 -19.48 -7.26
CA LYS A 13 -3.12 -20.33 -6.13
C LYS A 13 -2.76 -19.80 -4.73
N TYR A 14 -1.83 -18.85 -4.63
CA TYR A 14 -1.38 -18.27 -3.35
C TYR A 14 -1.97 -16.87 -3.12
N ALA A 15 -2.72 -16.34 -4.09
CA ALA A 15 -3.34 -15.04 -3.95
C ALA A 15 -4.45 -15.12 -2.90
N ILE A 16 -4.42 -14.20 -1.94
CA ILE A 16 -5.37 -14.17 -0.82
C ILE A 16 -6.61 -13.42 -1.28
N PRO A 17 -7.77 -14.08 -1.43
CA PRO A 17 -9.01 -13.41 -1.78
C PRO A 17 -9.50 -12.57 -0.59
N ASP A 18 -10.16 -11.45 -0.89
CA ASP A 18 -10.68 -10.51 0.10
C ASP A 18 -9.59 -9.99 1.05
N LEU A 19 -8.39 -9.71 0.51
CA LEU A 19 -7.21 -9.34 1.29
C LEU A 19 -7.52 -8.17 2.25
N MET A 20 -8.27 -7.18 1.78
CA MET A 20 -8.60 -5.99 2.56
C MET A 20 -9.41 -6.32 3.83
N LYS A 21 -10.19 -7.41 3.84
CA LYS A 21 -10.89 -7.87 5.05
C LYS A 21 -9.90 -8.17 6.18
N TYR A 22 -8.84 -8.91 5.87
CA TYR A 22 -7.80 -9.29 6.84
C TYR A 22 -7.03 -8.07 7.32
N ILE A 23 -6.68 -7.16 6.41
CA ILE A 23 -6.00 -5.91 6.75
C ILE A 23 -6.86 -5.03 7.67
N CYS A 24 -8.17 -4.92 7.41
CA CYS A 24 -9.08 -4.20 8.30
C CYS A 24 -9.15 -4.82 9.69
N VAL A 25 -9.15 -6.16 9.80
CA VAL A 25 -9.06 -6.84 11.10
C VAL A 25 -7.75 -6.49 11.80
N ILE A 26 -6.63 -6.50 11.09
CA ILE A 26 -5.31 -6.10 11.62
C ILE A 26 -5.34 -4.65 12.14
N TYR A 27 -5.94 -3.71 11.40
CA TYR A 27 -6.11 -2.33 11.86
C TYR A 27 -6.91 -2.23 13.14
N VAL A 28 -8.04 -2.94 13.24
CA VAL A 28 -8.87 -2.95 14.46
C VAL A 28 -8.11 -3.53 15.64
N VAL A 29 -7.39 -4.65 15.45
CA VAL A 29 -6.58 -5.25 16.52
C VAL A 29 -5.47 -4.30 16.96
N GLY A 30 -4.76 -3.67 16.02
CA GLY A 30 -3.73 -2.69 16.31
C GLY A 30 -4.25 -1.46 17.07
N TYR A 31 -5.42 -0.96 16.68
CA TYR A 31 -6.11 0.12 17.39
C TYR A 31 -6.42 -0.27 18.85
N ILE A 32 -6.97 -1.47 19.06
CA ILE A 32 -7.28 -1.97 20.40
C ILE A 32 -6.01 -2.09 21.25
N ILE A 33 -4.91 -2.63 20.70
CA ILE A 33 -3.62 -2.72 21.38
C ILE A 33 -3.16 -1.33 21.87
N MET A 34 -3.24 -0.32 20.99
CA MET A 34 -2.82 1.04 21.32
C MET A 34 -3.77 1.75 22.29
N MET A 35 -5.03 1.33 22.39
CA MET A 35 -5.97 1.82 23.39
C MET A 35 -5.60 1.34 24.81
N PHE A 36 -5.08 0.10 24.94
CA PHE A 36 -4.59 -0.41 26.23
C PHE A 36 -3.23 0.15 26.62
N ASN A 37 -2.31 0.24 25.65
CA ASN A 37 -0.99 0.83 25.85
C ASN A 37 -0.55 1.55 24.56
N PRO A 38 -0.61 2.89 24.53
CA PRO A 38 -0.27 3.69 23.36
C PRO A 38 1.16 3.44 22.84
N TYR A 39 2.09 3.09 23.73
CA TYR A 39 3.48 2.90 23.38
C TYR A 39 3.81 1.48 22.90
N TYR A 40 2.89 0.52 23.07
CA TYR A 40 3.17 -0.89 22.77
C TYR A 40 3.52 -1.09 21.30
N TYR A 41 2.83 -0.39 20.41
CA TYR A 41 3.12 -0.45 18.97
C TYR A 41 4.57 -0.06 18.68
N ASP A 42 5.02 1.11 19.13
CA ASP A 42 6.37 1.60 18.85
C ASP A 42 7.45 0.71 19.45
N TYR A 43 7.23 0.22 20.68
CA TYR A 43 8.21 -0.60 21.38
C TYR A 43 8.31 -2.03 20.88
N TRP A 44 7.28 -2.61 20.26
CA TRP A 44 7.27 -4.05 19.94
C TRP A 44 6.88 -4.40 18.51
N LEU A 45 6.05 -3.58 17.86
CA LEU A 45 5.42 -3.93 16.59
C LEU A 45 5.95 -3.11 15.41
N ALA A 46 6.33 -1.85 15.64
CA ALA A 46 6.79 -0.93 14.62
C ALA A 46 8.00 -1.48 13.84
N LEU A 47 8.06 -1.14 12.55
CA LEU A 47 9.17 -1.50 11.69
C LEU A 47 10.42 -0.74 12.17
N ASP A 48 11.36 -1.47 12.78
CA ASP A 48 12.60 -0.91 13.34
C ASP A 48 13.78 -1.80 12.89
N PRO A 49 14.63 -1.33 11.96
CA PRO A 49 15.65 -2.15 11.33
C PRO A 49 16.74 -2.59 12.31
N ASP A 50 17.10 -1.75 13.28
CA ASP A 50 18.03 -2.11 14.36
C ASP A 50 17.50 -3.31 15.14
N LYS A 51 16.23 -3.26 15.57
CA LYS A 51 15.62 -4.36 16.33
C LYS A 51 15.44 -5.63 15.50
N ILE A 52 15.14 -5.51 14.21
CA ILE A 52 15.03 -6.65 13.30
C ILE A 52 16.36 -7.41 13.21
N LEU A 53 17.46 -6.68 13.04
CA LEU A 53 18.79 -7.28 12.93
C LEU A 53 19.28 -7.89 14.26
N HIS A 54 18.70 -7.47 15.38
CA HIS A 54 18.91 -8.07 16.70
C HIS A 54 17.87 -9.17 17.06
N GLY A 55 17.16 -9.72 16.06
CA GLY A 55 16.32 -10.92 16.23
C GLY A 55 14.81 -10.67 16.34
N GLN A 56 14.35 -9.41 16.29
CA GLN A 56 12.91 -9.08 16.32
C GLN A 56 12.27 -9.13 14.92
N ILE A 57 12.38 -10.28 14.25
CA ILE A 57 11.98 -10.46 12.84
C ILE A 57 10.48 -10.26 12.59
N TRP A 58 9.63 -10.41 13.60
CA TRP A 58 8.18 -10.24 13.48
C TRP A 58 7.79 -8.81 13.07
N ARG A 59 8.64 -7.81 13.34
CA ARG A 59 8.44 -6.39 12.96
C ARG A 59 8.26 -6.18 11.45
N ILE A 60 8.74 -7.11 10.63
CA ILE A 60 8.55 -7.10 9.17
C ILE A 60 7.06 -7.29 8.80
N ILE A 61 6.24 -7.82 9.70
CA ILE A 61 4.80 -8.04 9.49
C ILE A 61 3.98 -7.21 10.48
N THR A 62 4.36 -7.16 11.75
CA THR A 62 3.56 -6.52 12.80
C THR A 62 3.42 -5.00 12.65
N PHE A 63 4.27 -4.35 11.86
CA PHE A 63 4.13 -2.92 11.60
C PHE A 63 2.82 -2.59 10.85
N LEU A 64 2.19 -3.56 10.20
CA LEU A 64 0.88 -3.41 9.56
C LEU A 64 -0.26 -3.20 10.56
N PHE A 65 -0.03 -3.44 11.86
CA PHE A 65 -1.00 -3.16 12.93
C PHE A 65 -1.14 -1.66 13.19
N PHE A 66 -0.38 -0.79 12.51
CA PHE A 66 -0.57 0.64 12.66
C PHE A 66 -1.96 1.06 12.16
N PRO A 67 -2.84 1.61 13.03
CA PRO A 67 -4.19 1.93 12.63
C PRO A 67 -4.21 3.19 11.74
N PRO A 68 -5.16 3.30 10.79
CA PRO A 68 -5.29 4.49 9.94
C PRO A 68 -5.77 5.73 10.70
N SER A 69 -6.30 5.59 11.91
CA SER A 69 -6.66 6.72 12.78
C SER A 69 -6.65 6.32 14.26
N PHE A 70 -6.28 7.26 15.13
CA PHE A 70 -6.35 7.09 16.59
C PHE A 70 -7.68 7.58 17.19
N GLN A 71 -8.45 8.37 16.43
CA GLN A 71 -9.73 8.89 16.87
C GLN A 71 -10.84 7.83 16.61
N PRO A 72 -11.66 7.44 17.60
CA PRO A 72 -12.60 6.32 17.45
C PRO A 72 -13.56 6.46 16.26
N ILE A 73 -14.19 7.63 16.08
CA ILE A 73 -15.10 7.90 14.96
C ILE A 73 -14.37 7.76 13.62
N TRP A 74 -13.20 8.38 13.51
CA TRP A 74 -12.44 8.40 12.26
C TRP A 74 -11.82 7.04 11.95
N MET A 75 -11.51 6.22 12.96
CA MET A 75 -11.06 4.85 12.81
C MET A 75 -12.14 3.98 12.15
N VAL A 76 -13.37 4.04 12.65
CA VAL A 76 -14.49 3.27 12.08
C VAL A 76 -14.75 3.69 10.63
N ILE A 77 -14.79 5.00 10.37
CA ILE A 77 -14.97 5.54 9.01
C ILE A 77 -13.82 5.10 8.11
N ALA A 78 -12.57 5.21 8.56
CA ALA A 78 -11.39 4.81 7.78
C ALA A 78 -11.42 3.32 7.43
N VAL A 79 -11.69 2.45 8.40
CA VAL A 79 -11.79 1.00 8.16
C VAL A 79 -12.88 0.68 7.14
N PHE A 80 -14.06 1.31 7.27
CA PHE A 80 -15.15 1.15 6.30
C PHE A 80 -14.75 1.61 4.89
N VAL A 81 -14.15 2.81 4.78
CA VAL A 81 -13.70 3.36 3.49
C VAL A 81 -12.64 2.45 2.88
N TYR A 82 -11.57 2.12 3.60
CA TYR A 82 -10.51 1.27 3.04
C TYR A 82 -11.00 -0.12 2.66
N TYR A 83 -11.89 -0.72 3.45
CA TYR A 83 -12.53 -1.99 3.08
C TYR A 83 -13.28 -1.86 1.75
N SER A 84 -14.11 -0.82 1.60
CA SER A 84 -14.89 -0.58 0.38
C SER A 84 -14.01 -0.33 -0.84
N LEU A 85 -12.98 0.52 -0.71
CA LEU A 85 -12.07 0.83 -1.81
C LEU A 85 -11.22 -0.37 -2.19
N GLY A 86 -10.65 -1.06 -1.21
CA GLY A 86 -9.81 -2.23 -1.44
C GLY A 86 -10.56 -3.38 -2.10
N THR A 87 -11.77 -3.69 -1.63
CA THR A 87 -12.62 -4.73 -2.25
C THR A 87 -13.06 -4.36 -3.67
N THR A 88 -13.35 -3.08 -3.93
CA THR A 88 -13.68 -2.60 -5.29
C THR A 88 -12.48 -2.73 -6.23
N LEU A 89 -11.29 -2.32 -5.78
CA LEU A 89 -10.04 -2.49 -6.54
C LEU A 89 -9.73 -3.96 -6.81
N GLU A 90 -9.88 -4.83 -5.80
CA GLU A 90 -9.62 -6.27 -5.95
C GLU A 90 -10.53 -6.91 -7.00
N ARG A 91 -11.83 -6.60 -6.97
CA ARG A 91 -12.80 -7.09 -7.97
C ARG A 91 -12.47 -6.61 -9.38
N MET A 92 -11.98 -5.38 -9.51
CA MET A 92 -11.75 -4.73 -10.79
C MET A 92 -10.40 -5.10 -11.42
N TRP A 93 -9.37 -5.30 -10.62
CA TRP A 93 -8.05 -5.68 -11.12
C TRP A 93 -7.82 -7.20 -11.14
N GLY A 94 -8.52 -7.94 -10.28
CA GLY A 94 -8.31 -9.34 -9.95
C GLY A 94 -7.42 -9.53 -8.71
N THR A 95 -7.70 -10.58 -7.93
CA THR A 95 -7.05 -10.87 -6.64
C THR A 95 -5.53 -10.87 -6.71
N VAL A 96 -4.93 -11.47 -7.75
CA VAL A 96 -3.48 -11.53 -7.92
C VAL A 96 -2.84 -10.14 -8.04
N LYS A 97 -3.45 -9.24 -8.82
CA LYS A 97 -2.91 -7.90 -9.03
C LYS A 97 -3.02 -7.05 -7.77
N TYR A 98 -4.15 -7.14 -7.09
CA TYR A 98 -4.38 -6.42 -5.84
C TYR A 98 -3.43 -6.91 -4.72
N ASN A 99 -3.24 -8.22 -4.61
CA ASN A 99 -2.25 -8.81 -3.71
C ASN A 99 -0.84 -8.31 -4.03
N PHE A 100 -0.45 -8.32 -5.31
CA PHE A 100 0.84 -7.79 -5.73
C PHE A 100 1.00 -6.33 -5.33
N PHE A 101 0.01 -5.46 -5.63
CA PHE A 101 0.02 -4.04 -5.27
C PHE A 101 0.23 -3.80 -3.77
N TYR A 102 -0.52 -4.54 -2.93
CA TYR A 102 -0.43 -4.39 -1.49
C TYR A 102 0.92 -4.89 -0.95
N PHE A 103 1.31 -6.12 -1.30
CA PHE A 103 2.54 -6.73 -0.79
C PHE A 103 3.82 -6.10 -1.36
N SER A 104 3.80 -5.53 -2.57
CA SER A 104 4.93 -4.75 -3.07
C SER A 104 5.12 -3.48 -2.26
N GLY A 105 4.04 -2.81 -1.82
CA GLY A 105 4.11 -1.67 -0.92
C GLY A 105 4.75 -2.03 0.42
N VAL A 106 4.29 -3.13 1.04
CA VAL A 106 4.84 -3.68 2.29
C VAL A 106 6.34 -3.96 2.13
N LEU A 107 6.72 -4.67 1.06
CA LEU A 107 8.10 -5.05 0.80
C LEU A 107 8.99 -3.83 0.55
N LEU A 108 8.51 -2.83 -0.20
CA LEU A 108 9.27 -1.62 -0.45
C LEU A 108 9.56 -0.84 0.84
N LEU A 109 8.61 -0.76 1.77
CA LEU A 109 8.84 -0.12 3.08
C LEU A 109 9.89 -0.88 3.91
N VAL A 110 9.76 -2.21 3.99
CA VAL A 110 10.72 -3.06 4.70
C VAL A 110 12.13 -2.90 4.12
N VAL A 111 12.24 -2.99 2.78
CA VAL A 111 13.52 -2.83 2.08
C VAL A 111 14.08 -1.43 2.26
N ALA A 112 13.25 -0.38 2.15
CA ALA A 112 13.70 1.00 2.35
C ALA A 112 14.26 1.23 3.76
N SER A 113 13.56 0.75 4.79
CA SER A 113 13.99 0.86 6.19
C SER A 113 15.31 0.11 6.44
N LEU A 114 15.43 -1.15 5.97
CA LEU A 114 16.64 -1.95 6.14
C LEU A 114 17.83 -1.40 5.35
N LEU A 115 17.63 -1.01 4.10
CA LEU A 115 18.69 -0.43 3.27
C LEU A 115 19.19 0.89 3.86
N PHE A 116 18.28 1.73 4.36
CA PHE A 116 18.65 2.98 5.02
C PHE A 116 19.55 2.71 6.23
N TYR A 117 19.19 1.75 7.07
CA TYR A 117 20.00 1.36 8.23
C TYR A 117 21.36 0.79 7.84
N ILE A 118 21.43 -0.10 6.84
CA ILE A 118 22.69 -0.70 6.39
C ILE A 118 23.65 0.36 5.84
N VAL A 119 23.13 1.38 5.14
CA VAL A 119 23.95 2.42 4.52
C VAL A 119 24.37 3.51 5.51
N THR A 120 23.49 3.90 6.43
CA THR A 120 23.72 5.07 7.31
C THR A 120 24.07 4.70 8.76
N GLY A 121 23.78 3.47 9.18
CA GLY A 121 23.83 3.05 10.59
C GLY A 121 22.71 3.61 11.46
N VAL A 122 21.79 4.41 10.92
CA VAL A 122 20.71 5.07 11.68
C VAL A 122 19.42 4.29 11.55
N SER A 123 18.81 3.92 12.68
CA SER A 123 17.54 3.20 12.70
C SER A 123 16.38 4.13 12.35
N MET A 124 15.87 3.98 11.13
CA MET A 124 14.70 4.72 10.65
C MET A 124 13.46 3.85 10.75
N ARG A 125 12.57 4.22 11.67
CA ARG A 125 11.24 3.61 11.78
C ARG A 125 10.33 4.13 10.68
N LEU A 126 9.68 3.21 9.96
CA LEU A 126 8.69 3.55 8.94
C LEU A 126 7.31 2.99 9.31
N TYR A 127 6.28 3.74 8.93
CA TYR A 127 4.88 3.39 9.16
C TYR A 127 4.14 3.17 7.84
N PRO A 128 3.10 2.33 7.81
CA PRO A 128 2.35 2.03 6.59
C PRO A 128 1.33 3.13 6.21
N THR A 129 1.42 4.32 6.80
CA THR A 129 0.44 5.42 6.67
C THR A 129 0.21 5.80 5.21
N TYR A 130 1.27 6.19 4.50
CA TYR A 130 1.19 6.60 3.10
C TYR A 130 0.94 5.42 2.15
N MET A 131 1.36 4.20 2.53
CA MET A 131 0.98 2.99 1.80
C MET A 131 -0.53 2.75 1.89
N THR A 132 -1.13 2.96 3.07
CA THR A 132 -2.58 2.81 3.27
C THR A 132 -3.34 3.83 2.43
N PHE A 133 -2.90 5.09 2.44
CA PHE A 133 -3.49 6.11 1.59
C PHE A 133 -3.29 5.85 0.08
N SER A 134 -2.21 5.18 -0.33
CA SER A 134 -2.00 4.81 -1.73
C SER A 134 -3.12 3.94 -2.32
N ILE A 135 -3.89 3.24 -1.47
CA ILE A 135 -5.11 2.52 -1.87
C ILE A 135 -6.15 3.51 -2.41
N PHE A 136 -6.34 4.66 -1.75
CA PHE A 136 -7.24 5.71 -2.21
C PHE A 136 -6.73 6.32 -3.52
N LEU A 137 -5.45 6.66 -3.61
CA LEU A 137 -4.86 7.19 -4.84
C LEU A 137 -5.05 6.24 -6.02
N ALA A 138 -4.80 4.94 -5.82
CA ALA A 138 -4.96 3.95 -6.87
C ALA A 138 -6.45 3.70 -7.24
N TYR A 139 -7.36 3.83 -6.27
CA TYR A 139 -8.80 3.84 -6.53
C TYR A 139 -9.21 5.04 -7.39
N ALA A 140 -8.77 6.25 -7.05
CA ALA A 140 -9.10 7.47 -7.79
C ALA A 140 -8.54 7.46 -9.21
N LEU A 141 -7.37 6.87 -9.43
CA LEU A 141 -6.80 6.65 -10.77
C LEU A 141 -7.60 5.63 -11.60
N THR A 142 -8.26 4.68 -10.94
CA THR A 142 -9.09 3.66 -11.61
C THR A 142 -10.52 4.17 -11.87
N PHE A 143 -11.07 4.96 -10.94
CA PHE A 143 -12.45 5.48 -10.95
C PHE A 143 -12.49 7.00 -10.76
N PRO A 144 -11.94 7.80 -11.69
CA PRO A 144 -11.78 9.25 -11.53
C PRO A 144 -13.11 10.00 -11.35
N ASP A 145 -14.18 9.49 -11.97
CA ASP A 145 -15.53 10.08 -11.92
C ASP A 145 -16.36 9.62 -10.72
N SER A 146 -15.87 8.69 -9.89
CA SER A 146 -16.60 8.26 -8.69
C SER A 146 -16.75 9.42 -7.69
N VAL A 147 -17.93 9.53 -7.07
CA VAL A 147 -18.27 10.66 -6.20
C VAL A 147 -18.23 10.24 -4.74
N PHE A 148 -17.49 11.00 -3.93
CA PHE A 148 -17.47 10.90 -2.47
C PHE A 148 -18.24 12.07 -1.86
N TYR A 149 -19.09 11.78 -0.88
CA TYR A 149 -19.84 12.82 -0.16
C TYR A 149 -19.08 13.23 1.10
N LEU A 150 -18.32 14.33 0.99
CA LEU A 150 -17.60 14.90 2.11
C LEU A 150 -18.61 15.51 3.12
N TYR A 151 -18.45 15.14 4.39
CA TYR A 151 -19.41 15.41 5.47
C TYR A 151 -20.87 15.04 5.11
N PHE A 152 -21.09 14.05 4.23
CA PHE A 152 -22.42 13.62 3.75
C PHE A 152 -23.19 14.64 2.89
N PHE A 153 -22.62 15.82 2.59
CA PHE A 153 -23.34 16.87 1.85
C PHE A 153 -22.62 17.35 0.59
N ILE A 154 -21.29 17.36 0.56
CA ILE A 154 -20.53 17.94 -0.56
C ILE A 154 -20.05 16.81 -1.48
N PRO A 155 -20.63 16.64 -2.69
CA PRO A 155 -20.17 15.65 -3.64
C PRO A 155 -18.86 16.10 -4.30
N ILE A 156 -17.80 15.31 -4.16
CA ILE A 156 -16.49 15.57 -4.76
C ILE A 156 -16.06 14.33 -5.55
N LYS A 157 -15.65 14.53 -6.80
CA LYS A 157 -15.09 13.44 -7.61
C LYS A 157 -13.75 12.96 -7.05
N ALA A 158 -13.49 11.66 -7.15
CA ALA A 158 -12.27 11.02 -6.65
C ALA A 158 -10.99 11.65 -7.21
N GLN A 159 -10.99 12.04 -8.48
CA GLN A 159 -9.83 12.71 -9.10
C GLN A 159 -9.42 14.01 -8.38
N TRP A 160 -10.39 14.79 -7.88
CA TRP A 160 -10.10 16.04 -7.18
C TRP A 160 -9.53 15.78 -5.80
N LEU A 161 -10.05 14.77 -5.11
CA LEU A 161 -9.52 14.33 -3.82
C LEU A 161 -8.09 13.77 -3.97
N ALA A 162 -7.82 13.01 -5.03
CA ALA A 162 -6.47 12.51 -5.31
C ALA A 162 -5.48 13.63 -5.64
N ILE A 163 -5.91 14.66 -6.39
CA ILE A 163 -5.07 15.84 -6.61
C ILE A 163 -4.76 16.53 -5.28
N ALA A 164 -5.78 16.73 -4.43
CA ALA A 164 -5.58 17.33 -3.11
C ALA A 164 -4.63 16.50 -2.23
N GLU A 165 -4.76 15.18 -2.24
CA GLU A 165 -3.87 14.26 -1.54
C GLU A 165 -2.41 14.37 -2.03
N VAL A 166 -2.20 14.34 -3.35
CA VAL A 166 -0.85 14.46 -3.93
C VAL A 166 -0.23 15.83 -3.62
N VAL A 167 -1.00 16.91 -3.69
CA VAL A 167 -0.53 18.25 -3.31
C VAL A 167 -0.14 18.29 -1.84
N LEU A 168 -0.94 17.69 -0.96
CA LEU A 168 -0.62 17.58 0.46
C LEU A 168 0.67 16.79 0.67
N TYR A 169 0.88 15.69 -0.05
CA TYR A 169 2.12 14.90 0.05
C TYR A 169 3.34 15.66 -0.43
N LEU A 170 3.23 16.40 -1.52
CA LEU A 170 4.33 17.24 -1.99
C LEU A 170 4.68 18.31 -0.95
N TYR A 171 3.66 18.94 -0.35
CA TYR A 171 3.88 19.89 0.73
C TYR A 171 4.57 19.25 1.94
N MET A 172 4.08 18.09 2.40
CA MET A 172 4.68 17.35 3.52
C MET A 172 6.11 16.90 3.19
N PHE A 173 6.35 16.45 1.97
CA PHE A 173 7.66 15.99 1.51
C PHE A 173 8.68 17.14 1.53
N ILE A 174 8.32 18.31 1.01
CA ILE A 174 9.22 19.48 0.97
C ILE A 174 9.42 20.08 2.37
N SER A 175 8.38 20.08 3.20
CA SER A 175 8.43 20.68 4.54
C SER A 175 9.12 19.79 5.58
N ALA A 176 9.23 18.48 5.32
CA ALA A 176 9.87 17.55 6.22
C ALA A 176 11.42 17.69 6.16
N PRO A 177 12.13 17.42 7.27
CA PRO A 177 13.59 17.39 7.26
C PRO A 177 14.14 16.44 6.20
N PHE A 178 15.28 16.81 5.62
CA PHE A 178 15.96 16.00 4.60
C PHE A 178 16.25 14.59 5.13
N LEU A 179 15.84 13.57 4.37
CA LEU A 179 15.95 12.15 4.70
C LEU A 179 15.21 11.77 6.00
N SER A 180 14.06 12.38 6.25
CA SER A 180 13.13 11.93 7.30
C SER A 180 12.30 10.71 6.87
N SER A 181 11.75 9.97 7.84
CA SER A 181 10.85 8.84 7.57
C SER A 181 9.68 9.23 6.68
N THR A 182 9.08 10.39 6.92
CA THR A 182 7.98 10.95 6.11
C THR A 182 8.34 11.03 4.62
N GLN A 183 9.52 11.54 4.27
CA GLN A 183 9.95 11.63 2.88
C GLN A 183 10.10 10.25 2.25
N VAL A 184 10.70 9.30 2.99
CA VAL A 184 10.90 7.93 2.50
C VAL A 184 9.56 7.21 2.30
N GLU A 185 8.64 7.32 3.27
CA GLU A 185 7.32 6.69 3.18
C GLU A 185 6.48 7.22 2.01
N ILE A 186 6.48 8.54 1.79
CA ILE A 186 5.80 9.18 0.64
C ILE A 186 6.45 8.73 -0.67
N ALA A 187 7.78 8.76 -0.76
CA ALA A 187 8.48 8.36 -1.98
C ALA A 187 8.20 6.89 -2.33
N VAL A 188 8.24 6.01 -1.33
CA VAL A 188 7.96 4.58 -1.48
C VAL A 188 6.51 4.32 -1.88
N SER A 189 5.54 5.01 -1.28
CA SER A 189 4.13 4.81 -1.60
C SER A 189 3.79 5.25 -3.03
N LEU A 190 4.30 6.40 -3.47
CA LEU A 190 4.14 6.90 -4.83
C LEU A 190 4.87 6.01 -5.84
N LEU A 191 6.08 5.54 -5.50
CA LEU A 191 6.81 4.58 -6.32
C LEU A 191 6.06 3.27 -6.48
N ASN A 192 5.41 2.77 -5.42
CA ASN A 192 4.59 1.56 -5.50
C ASN A 192 3.40 1.72 -6.46
N VAL A 193 2.69 2.85 -6.37
CA VAL A 193 1.58 3.17 -7.29
C VAL A 193 2.08 3.29 -8.73
N ALA A 194 3.16 4.05 -8.95
CA ALA A 194 3.75 4.21 -10.27
C ALA A 194 4.20 2.88 -10.87
N LEU A 195 4.88 2.03 -10.08
CA LEU A 195 5.33 0.70 -10.47
C LEU A 195 4.14 -0.19 -10.84
N PHE A 196 3.07 -0.18 -10.04
CA PHE A 196 1.88 -0.99 -10.30
C PHE A 196 1.22 -0.62 -11.63
N PHE A 197 0.98 0.67 -11.89
CA PHE A 197 0.36 1.12 -13.13
C PHE A 197 1.28 0.96 -14.34
N PHE A 198 2.58 1.17 -14.17
CA PHE A 198 3.58 0.93 -15.22
C PHE A 198 3.57 -0.54 -15.67
N LEU A 199 3.57 -1.48 -14.72
CA LEU A 199 3.50 -2.92 -15.01
C LEU A 199 2.15 -3.31 -15.61
N THR A 200 1.07 -2.62 -15.25
CA THR A 200 -0.29 -2.91 -15.75
C THR A 200 -0.46 -2.48 -17.18
N ASN A 201 0.13 -1.36 -17.56
CA ASN A 201 0.05 -0.79 -18.91
C ASN A 201 0.99 -1.45 -19.93
N GLN A 202 1.71 -2.51 -19.55
CA GLN A 202 2.56 -3.25 -20.50
C GLN A 202 1.73 -3.98 -21.55
N LYS A 203 1.85 -3.54 -22.82
CA LYS A 203 1.24 -4.20 -23.97
C LYS A 203 1.74 -5.64 -24.09
N GLN A 204 0.86 -6.54 -24.58
CA GLN A 204 1.25 -7.92 -24.85
C GLN A 204 2.40 -7.96 -25.87
N LYS A 205 3.50 -8.61 -25.50
CA LYS A 205 4.55 -8.98 -26.45
C LYS A 205 3.92 -9.99 -27.43
N LYS A 206 3.56 -9.56 -28.64
CA LYS A 206 3.13 -10.46 -29.73
C LYS A 206 4.27 -11.45 -29.95
N SER A 207 4.10 -12.71 -29.55
CA SER A 207 4.93 -13.77 -30.11
C SER A 207 4.41 -14.01 -31.52
N ASN A 208 5.23 -13.71 -32.53
CA ASN A 208 4.96 -14.13 -33.89
C ASN A 208 5.01 -15.66 -33.91
N VAL A 209 3.87 -16.30 -33.66
CA VAL A 209 3.66 -17.73 -33.90
C VAL A 209 2.98 -17.84 -35.25
N PHE A 210 3.73 -17.53 -36.30
CA PHE A 210 3.50 -18.12 -37.61
C PHE A 210 4.72 -18.98 -37.88
N HIS A 211 4.64 -20.25 -37.52
CA HIS A 211 5.59 -21.24 -38.00
C HIS A 211 5.28 -21.47 -39.48
N ILE A 212 6.16 -21.00 -40.37
CA ILE A 212 6.07 -21.22 -41.83
C ILE A 212 6.09 -22.72 -42.18
N ASN A 213 6.42 -23.60 -41.22
CA ASN A 213 6.45 -25.05 -41.40
C ASN A 213 5.08 -25.74 -41.22
N ASP A 214 4.03 -25.05 -40.78
CA ASP A 214 2.68 -25.64 -40.65
C ASP A 214 1.90 -25.67 -41.99
N PHE A 215 2.53 -25.22 -43.09
CA PHE A 215 1.98 -25.23 -44.45
C PHE A 215 2.81 -26.08 -45.44
N ARG A 216 3.44 -27.17 -44.99
CA ARG A 216 4.06 -28.16 -45.90
C ARG A 216 3.48 -29.55 -45.70
#